data_AF-A0A0J1LWP9-F1
#
_entry.id   AF-A0A0J1LWP9-F1
#
_cell.length_a   1.000
_cell.length_b   1.000
_cell.length_c   1.000
_cell.angle_alpha   90.00
_cell.angle_beta   90.00
_cell.angle_gamma   90.00
#
_symmetry.space_group_name_H-M   'P 1'
#
loop_
_entity.id
_entity.type
_entity.pdbx_description
1 polymer ?
#
loop_
_entity_poly.entity_id
_entity_poly.type
_entity_poly.pdbx_seq_one_letter_code
_entity_poly.pdbx_strand_id
1 'polypeptide(L)' 'MGSDVAGLVNYENVPSTIATIVSSKLATLYELDTVYGTEDLWRLLEINTVDNYNQMVINRAQESG' A
#
# COMPACT_ATOMS: atom_id res chain seq x y z
N MET A 1 -1.47 -8.94 9.78
CA MET A 1 -2.13 -10.08 9.11
C MET A 1 -1.23 -10.49 7.96
N GLY A 2 -0.28 -11.40 8.22
CA GLY A 2 0.49 -12.04 7.15
C GLY A 2 -0.32 -13.25 6.71
N SER A 3 -1.00 -13.17 5.58
CA SER A 3 -1.43 -14.38 4.90
C SER A 3 -0.15 -15.00 4.33
N ASP A 4 0.33 -16.07 4.96
CA ASP A 4 1.45 -16.87 4.45
C ASP A 4 1.02 -17.60 3.17
N VAL A 5 0.88 -16.84 2.09
CA VAL A 5 0.77 -17.39 0.74
C VAL A 5 2.16 -17.92 0.40
N ALA A 6 2.25 -19.23 0.19
CA ALA A 6 3.51 -19.91 -0.10
C ALA A 6 4.27 -19.21 -1.23
N GLY A 7 5.49 -18.75 -0.95
CA GLY A 7 6.39 -18.08 -1.91
C GLY A 7 6.49 -16.56 -1.79
N LEU A 8 5.66 -15.90 -0.99
CA LEU A 8 5.83 -14.46 -0.71
C LEU A 8 6.94 -14.24 0.33
N VAL A 9 7.74 -13.18 0.12
CA VAL A 9 8.84 -12.78 1.01
C VAL A 9 8.57 -11.42 1.62
N ASN A 10 9.05 -11.20 2.84
CA ASN A 10 8.88 -9.94 3.56
C ASN A 10 10.02 -8.96 3.25
N TYR A 11 9.72 -7.67 3.37
CA TYR A 11 10.75 -6.65 3.47
C TYR A 11 11.36 -6.67 4.88
N GLU A 12 12.48 -7.36 5.05
CA GLU A 12 13.09 -7.56 6.38
C GLU A 12 13.61 -6.27 7.03
N ASN A 13 14.07 -5.31 6.23
CA ASN A 13 14.75 -4.09 6.72
C ASN A 13 13.94 -2.82 6.50
N VAL A 14 12.66 -2.93 6.12
CA VAL A 14 11.79 -1.77 5.84
C VAL A 14 10.48 -1.95 6.58
N PRO A 15 10.02 -0.97 7.38
CA PRO A 15 8.70 -1.01 7.99
C PRO A 15 7.61 -1.23 6.94
N SER A 16 6.63 -2.07 7.25
CA SER A 16 5.57 -2.45 6.32
C SER A 16 4.79 -1.26 5.79
N THR A 17 4.61 -0.21 6.59
CA THR A 17 3.96 1.06 6.18
C THR A 17 4.72 1.76 5.07
N ILE A 18 6.04 1.95 5.24
CA ILE A 18 6.91 2.54 4.21
C ILE A 18 6.95 1.65 2.97
N ALA A 19 7.14 0.35 3.15
CA ALA A 19 7.19 -0.60 2.04
C ALA A 19 5.90 -0.60 1.23
N THR A 20 4.74 -0.50 1.88
CA THR A 20 3.42 -0.45 1.22
C THR A 20 3.29 0.78 0.33
N ILE A 21 3.63 1.97 0.86
CA ILE A 21 3.50 3.24 0.13
C ILE A 21 4.49 3.37 -1.02
N VAL A 22 5.73 2.91 -0.82
CA VAL A 22 6.72 2.91 -1.90
C VAL A 22 6.35 1.89 -2.99
N SER A 23 5.88 0.70 -2.59
CA SER A 23 5.45 -0.34 -3.56
C SER A 23 4.21 0.08 -4.34
N SER A 24 3.30 0.83 -3.73
CA SER A 24 2.12 1.39 -4.39
C SER A 24 2.40 2.64 -5.22
N LYS A 25 3.66 3.12 -5.22
CA LYS A 25 4.11 4.32 -5.95
C LYS A 25 3.39 5.61 -5.54
N LEU A 26 2.84 5.65 -4.34
CA LEU A 26 2.21 6.85 -3.79
C LEU A 26 3.22 7.85 -3.23
N ALA A 27 4.41 7.38 -2.84
CA ALA A 27 5.56 8.21 -2.52
C ALA A 27 6.87 7.45 -2.74
N THR A 28 7.96 8.18 -2.86
CA THR A 28 9.33 7.66 -2.86
C THR A 28 9.93 7.70 -1.45
N LEU A 29 11.02 6.95 -1.23
CA LEU A 29 11.78 7.04 0.04
C LEU A 29 12.30 8.46 0.30
N TYR A 30 12.72 9.17 -0.76
CA TYR A 30 13.19 10.55 -0.62
C TYR A 30 12.08 11.48 -0.12
N GLU A 31 10.86 11.37 -0.67
CA GLU A 31 9.74 12.19 -0.24
C GLU A 31 9.31 11.86 1.21
N LEU A 32 9.30 10.58 1.59
CA LEU A 32 9.00 10.15 2.96
C LEU A 32 10.04 10.62 4.00
N ASP A 33 11.28 10.86 3.58
CA ASP A 33 12.38 11.27 4.47
C ASP A 33 12.53 12.80 4.55
N THR A 34 12.12 13.54 3.51
CA THR A 34 12.43 14.97 3.38
C THR A 34 11.23 15.90 3.21
N VAL A 35 10.09 15.40 2.74
CA VAL A 35 8.91 16.22 2.40
C VAL A 35 7.73 15.88 3.30
N TYR A 36 7.43 14.60 3.45
CA TYR A 36 6.25 14.12 4.15
C TYR A 36 6.51 13.89 5.63
N GLY A 37 5.55 14.31 6.45
CA GLY A 37 5.51 13.98 7.86
C GLY A 37 4.94 12.58 8.10
N THR A 38 4.99 12.14 9.36
CA THR A 38 4.35 10.88 9.77
C THR A 38 2.85 10.87 9.50
N GLU A 39 2.16 12.01 9.65
CA GLU A 39 0.73 12.11 9.35
C GLU A 39 0.43 11.87 7.86
N ASP A 40 1.26 12.41 6.96
CA ASP A 40 1.11 12.20 5.52
C ASP A 40 1.27 10.73 5.14
N LEU A 41 2.21 10.02 5.77
CA LEU A 41 2.35 8.56 5.59
C LEU A 41 1.05 7.83 5.95
N TRP A 42 0.39 8.19 7.05
CA TRP A 42 -0.89 7.59 7.44
C TRP A 42 -2.02 7.94 6.47
N ARG A 43 -2.08 9.18 5.97
CA ARG A 43 -3.05 9.59 4.95
C ARG A 43 -2.85 8.83 3.64
N LEU A 44 -1.60 8.64 3.20
CA LEU A 44 -1.29 7.84 2.01
C LEU A 44 -1.66 6.36 2.19
N LEU A 45 -1.54 5.81 3.41
CA LEU A 45 -2.00 4.44 3.70
C LEU A 45 -3.51 4.31 3.60
N GLU A 46 -4.25 5.30 4.09
CA GLU A 46 -5.70 5.33 3.94
C GLU A 46 -6.10 5.41 2.46
N ILE A 47 -5.49 6.31 1.69
CA ILE A 47 -5.70 6.43 0.24
C ILE A 47 -5.44 5.09 -0.45
N ASN A 48 -4.29 4.46 -0.19
CA ASN A 48 -3.96 3.17 -0.77
C ASN A 48 -5.01 2.09 -0.45
N THR A 49 -5.48 2.07 0.79
CA THR A 49 -6.47 1.08 1.26
C THR A 49 -7.81 1.27 0.54
N VAL A 50 -8.26 2.53 0.41
CA VAL A 50 -9.50 2.88 -0.29
C VAL A 50 -9.40 2.54 -1.78
N ASP A 51 -8.28 2.86 -2.41
CA ASP A 51 -8.06 2.55 -3.84
C ASP A 51 -8.09 1.05 -4.10
N ASN A 52 -7.42 0.26 -3.27
CA ASN A 52 -7.44 -1.21 -3.37
C ASN A 52 -8.86 -1.77 -3.20
N TYR A 53 -9.64 -1.23 -2.27
CA TYR A 53 -11.04 -1.62 -2.08
C TYR A 53 -11.89 -1.26 -3.30
N ASN A 54 -11.75 -0.06 -3.84
CA ASN A 54 -12.48 0.37 -5.03
C ASN A 54 -12.15 -0.51 -6.24
N GLN A 55 -10.88 -0.84 -6.46
CA GLN A 55 -10.46 -1.76 -7.52
C GLN A 55 -11.08 -3.15 -7.34
N MET A 56 -11.10 -3.68 -6.11
CA MET A 56 -11.78 -4.95 -5.82
C MET A 56 -13.27 -4.89 -6.16
N VAL A 57 -13.97 -3.81 -5.82
CA VAL A 57 -15.40 -3.62 -6.15
C VAL A 57 -15.63 -3.57 -7.66
N ILE A 58 -14.79 -2.83 -8.40
CA ILE A 58 -14.87 -2.73 -9.86
C ILE A 58 -14.67 -4.12 -10.49
N ASN A 59 -13.64 -4.86 -10.08
CA ASN A 59 -13.35 -6.19 -10.61
C ASN A 59 -14.53 -7.16 -10.41
N ARG A 60 -15.14 -7.16 -9.21
CA ARG A 60 -16.33 -7.99 -8.92
C ARG A 60 -17.53 -7.62 -9.79
N ALA A 61 -17.71 -6.34 -10.08
CA ALA A 61 -18.79 -5.89 -10.96
C ALA A 61 -18.59 -6.36 -12.41
N GLN A 62 -17.34 -6.42 -12.88
CA GLN A 62 -17.00 -6.91 -14.23
C GLN A 62 -17.16 -8.43 -14.37
N GLU A 63 -16.93 -9.21 -13.32
CA GLU A 63 -17.14 -10.67 -13.33
C GLU A 63 -18.61 -11.09 -13.39
N SER A 64 -19.53 -10.20 -12.99
CA SER A 64 -20.97 -10.49 -12.87
C SER A 64 -21.82 -10.01 -14.07
N GLY A 65 -21.22 -9.32 -15.04
CA GLY A 65 -21.87 -8.81 -16.25
C GLY A 65 -21.47 -9.61 -17.49
#